data_AF-A0A398DGJ7-F1
#
_entry.id   AF-A0A398DGJ7-F1
#
_cell.length_a   1.000
_cell.length_b   1.000
_cell.length_c   1.000
_cell.angle_alpha   90.00
_cell.angle_beta   90.00
_cell.angle_gamma   90.00
#
_symmetry.space_group_name_H-M   'P 1'
#
loop_
_entity.id
_entity.type
_entity.pdbx_description
1 polymer ?
#
loop_
_entity_poly.entity_id
_entity_poly.type
_entity_poly.pdbx_seq_one_letter_code
_entity_poly.pdbx_strand_id
1 'polypeptide(L)'
;MPTFRLRMTTLLSSAYITKSNTLGRLFRWKEAFLNLQEHPLFGSGLGTFGGSAGQKYGFFTGISMDSVWIRVLTETGILGFFTFVAWLTSGFAEVFGHFLKTKDRLWLFVSIGLLALLANLFTDNLLDSWAIALLMWSLFALGAIPEGDE
;
A
#
# COMPACT_ATOMS: atom_id res chain seq x y z
N MET A 1 -31.73 -1.25 13.30
CA MET A 1 -30.81 -2.41 13.45
C MET A 1 -29.39 -1.86 13.42
N PRO A 2 -28.53 -2.10 14.44
CA PRO A 2 -27.21 -1.49 14.46
C PRO A 2 -26.37 -2.05 13.30
N THR A 3 -25.89 -1.16 12.44
CA THR A 3 -25.13 -1.46 11.21
C THR A 3 -23.94 -2.38 11.43
N PHE A 4 -23.34 -2.35 12.63
CA PHE A 4 -22.22 -3.22 13.01
C PHE A 4 -22.58 -4.71 13.03
N ARG A 5 -23.67 -5.10 13.72
CA ARG A 5 -24.08 -6.51 13.81
C ARG A 5 -24.36 -7.08 12.41
N LEU A 6 -25.03 -6.28 11.58
CA LEU A 6 -25.39 -6.65 10.21
C LEU A 6 -24.14 -6.78 9.33
N ARG A 7 -23.11 -5.94 9.50
CA ARG A 7 -21.83 -6.13 8.82
C ARG A 7 -21.15 -7.42 9.28
N MET A 8 -21.06 -7.65 10.59
CA MET A 8 -20.38 -8.83 11.16
C MET A 8 -20.99 -10.15 10.64
N THR A 9 -22.31 -10.24 10.60
CA THR A 9 -23.01 -11.45 10.13
C THR A 9 -23.00 -11.59 8.61
N THR A 10 -22.70 -10.53 7.86
CA THR A 10 -22.67 -10.56 6.39
C THR A 10 -21.28 -10.64 5.79
N LEU A 11 -20.19 -10.55 6.57
CA LEU A 11 -18.80 -10.57 6.07
C LEU A 11 -18.48 -11.74 5.15
N LEU A 12 -19.03 -12.93 5.45
CA LEU A 12 -18.82 -14.15 4.67
C LEU A 12 -20.05 -14.55 3.85
N SER A 13 -21.06 -13.68 3.78
CA SER A 13 -22.28 -13.96 3.03
C SER A 13 -22.02 -13.89 1.52
N SER A 14 -22.78 -14.67 0.74
CA SER A 14 -22.80 -14.56 -0.71
C SER A 14 -23.14 -13.14 -1.18
N ALA A 15 -24.04 -12.46 -0.46
CA ALA A 15 -24.39 -11.06 -0.72
C ALA A 15 -23.19 -10.11 -0.62
N TYR A 16 -22.26 -10.33 0.31
CA TYR A 16 -21.02 -9.55 0.40
C TYR A 16 -20.08 -9.84 -0.77
N ILE A 17 -19.90 -11.11 -1.14
CA ILE A 17 -19.06 -11.51 -2.27
C ILE A 17 -19.58 -10.90 -3.57
N THR A 18 -20.89 -10.96 -3.82
CA THR A 18 -21.51 -10.34 -5.00
C THR A 18 -21.27 -8.84 -5.05
N LYS A 19 -21.42 -8.13 -3.91
CA LYS A 19 -21.10 -6.69 -3.83
C LYS A 19 -19.61 -6.41 -4.05
N SER A 20 -18.73 -7.29 -3.56
CA SER A 20 -17.29 -7.15 -3.76
C SER A 20 -16.88 -7.33 -5.23
N ASN A 21 -17.55 -8.22 -5.96
CA ASN A 21 -17.33 -8.51 -7.37
C ASN A 21 -17.91 -7.46 -8.34
N THR A 22 -18.89 -6.66 -7.93
CA THR A 22 -19.47 -5.63 -8.81
C THR A 22 -18.77 -4.28 -8.69
N LEU A 23 -18.53 -3.78 -7.47
CA LEU A 23 -17.94 -2.44 -7.25
C LEU A 23 -16.94 -2.41 -6.07
N GLY A 24 -16.70 -3.55 -5.44
CA GLY A 24 -15.79 -3.66 -4.29
C GLY A 24 -14.36 -4.03 -4.67
N ARG A 25 -13.66 -4.65 -3.72
CA ARG A 25 -12.24 -5.01 -3.83
C ARG A 25 -11.97 -5.96 -4.99
N LEU A 26 -12.75 -7.04 -5.09
CA LEU A 26 -12.54 -8.07 -6.11
C LEU A 26 -12.71 -7.52 -7.53
N PHE A 27 -13.69 -6.64 -7.73
CA PHE A 27 -13.85 -5.93 -8.99
C PHE A 27 -12.60 -5.12 -9.36
N ARG A 28 -12.12 -4.27 -8.44
CA ARG A 28 -10.96 -3.40 -8.69
C ARG A 28 -9.68 -4.19 -8.95
N TRP A 29 -9.48 -5.29 -8.25
CA TRP A 29 -8.32 -6.15 -8.44
C TRP A 29 -8.36 -6.86 -9.78
N LYS A 30 -9.56 -7.25 -10.25
CA LYS A 30 -9.75 -7.81 -11.59
C LYS A 30 -9.41 -6.77 -12.67
N GLU A 31 -9.94 -5.55 -12.54
CA GLU A 31 -9.64 -4.46 -13.48
C GLU A 31 -8.14 -4.09 -13.48
N ALA A 32 -7.50 -4.09 -12.31
CA ALA A 32 -6.07 -3.85 -12.18
C ALA A 32 -5.23 -4.91 -12.92
N PHE A 33 -5.65 -6.17 -12.86
CA PHE A 33 -4.98 -7.26 -13.55
C PHE A 33 -5.15 -7.14 -15.08
N LEU A 34 -6.33 -6.76 -15.56
CA LEU A 34 -6.56 -6.49 -16.98
C LEU A 34 -5.67 -5.34 -17.48
N ASN A 35 -5.62 -4.23 -16.74
CA ASN A 35 -4.76 -3.09 -17.09
C ASN A 35 -3.26 -3.48 -17.09
N LEU A 36 -2.82 -4.30 -16.11
CA LEU A 36 -1.45 -4.82 -16.09
C LEU A 36 -1.15 -5.72 -17.30
N GLN A 37 -2.11 -6.50 -17.78
CA GLN A 37 -1.93 -7.31 -19.00
C GLN A 37 -1.76 -6.45 -20.25
N GLU A 38 -2.45 -5.31 -20.34
CA GLU A 38 -2.31 -4.36 -21.43
C GLU A 38 -1.00 -3.56 -21.35
N HIS A 39 -0.53 -3.25 -20.12
CA HIS A 39 0.65 -2.43 -19.87
C HIS A 39 1.63 -3.06 -18.87
N PRO A 40 2.28 -4.20 -19.19
CA PRO A 40 3.01 -5.00 -18.20
C PRO A 40 4.31 -4.36 -17.68
N LEU A 41 5.04 -3.62 -18.53
CA LEU A 41 6.38 -3.13 -18.16
C LEU A 41 6.34 -1.80 -17.41
N PHE A 42 5.63 -0.81 -17.97
CA PHE A 42 5.59 0.57 -17.49
C PHE A 42 4.24 0.98 -16.91
N GLY A 43 3.24 0.11 -16.94
CA GLY A 43 1.90 0.42 -16.45
C GLY A 43 1.17 1.44 -17.32
N SER A 44 0.00 1.85 -16.83
CA SER A 44 -0.86 2.83 -17.50
C SER A 44 -0.49 4.29 -17.21
N GLY A 45 0.58 4.54 -16.45
CA GLY A 45 1.05 5.87 -16.06
C GLY A 45 0.56 6.31 -14.67
N LEU A 46 1.29 7.23 -14.05
CA LEU A 46 0.96 7.73 -12.70
C LEU A 46 -0.35 8.51 -12.71
N GLY A 47 -1.22 8.21 -11.75
CA GLY A 47 -2.50 8.89 -11.56
C GLY A 47 -3.59 8.46 -12.54
N THR A 48 -3.36 7.45 -13.38
CA THR A 48 -4.38 6.93 -14.30
C THR A 48 -5.23 5.82 -13.68
N PHE A 49 -4.79 5.20 -12.58
CA PHE A 49 -5.49 4.05 -12.00
C PHE A 49 -5.62 4.12 -10.47
N GLY A 50 -6.85 3.95 -9.96
CA GLY A 50 -7.07 3.76 -8.52
C GLY A 50 -6.87 4.99 -7.62
N GLY A 51 -6.36 6.11 -8.13
CA GLY A 51 -6.32 7.39 -7.41
C GLY A 51 -7.51 8.31 -7.71
N SER A 52 -7.71 9.33 -6.88
CA SER A 52 -8.73 10.37 -7.11
C SER A 52 -8.51 11.13 -8.42
N ALA A 53 -7.26 11.24 -8.89
CA ALA A 53 -6.93 11.82 -10.18
C ALA A 53 -7.53 10.99 -11.35
N GLY A 54 -7.31 9.67 -11.35
CA GLY A 54 -7.82 8.77 -12.38
C GLY A 54 -9.34 8.79 -12.48
N GLN A 55 -10.03 8.89 -11.33
CA GLN A 55 -11.48 9.09 -11.28
C GLN A 55 -11.89 10.45 -11.84
N LYS A 56 -11.22 11.52 -11.39
CA LYS A 56 -11.56 12.89 -11.78
C LYS A 56 -11.41 13.11 -13.29
N TYR A 57 -10.41 12.49 -13.91
CA TYR A 57 -10.13 12.62 -15.35
C TYR A 57 -10.75 11.51 -16.19
N GLY A 58 -11.53 10.59 -15.61
CA GLY A 58 -12.26 9.56 -16.33
C GLY A 58 -11.41 8.37 -16.81
N PHE A 59 -10.16 8.26 -16.37
CA PHE A 59 -9.31 7.10 -16.66
C PHE A 59 -9.72 5.85 -15.89
N PHE A 60 -10.39 6.00 -14.75
CA PHE A 60 -10.87 4.89 -13.94
C PHE A 60 -12.27 5.15 -13.40
N THR A 61 -13.20 4.26 -13.70
CA THR A 61 -14.63 4.40 -13.35
C THR A 61 -14.99 3.77 -12.01
N GLY A 62 -14.02 3.13 -11.33
CA GLY A 62 -14.21 2.49 -10.02
C GLY A 62 -13.86 3.38 -8.83
N ILE A 63 -14.28 2.95 -7.64
CA ILE A 63 -13.84 3.52 -6.35
C ILE A 63 -12.33 3.29 -6.18
N SER A 64 -11.65 4.16 -5.44
CA SER A 64 -10.17 4.18 -5.33
C SER A 64 -9.61 2.81 -4.96
N MET A 65 -8.43 2.51 -5.52
CA MET A 65 -7.73 1.26 -5.26
C MET A 65 -7.31 1.23 -3.79
N ASP A 66 -7.65 0.15 -3.12
CA ASP A 66 -7.43 -0.03 -1.69
C ASP A 66 -6.05 -0.60 -1.38
N SER A 67 -5.36 -1.20 -2.33
CA SER A 67 -3.99 -1.71 -2.13
C SER A 67 -2.97 -0.78 -2.77
N VAL A 68 -1.99 -0.30 -2.00
CA VAL A 68 -0.83 0.44 -2.54
C VAL A 68 -0.12 -0.41 -3.58
N TRP A 69 0.11 -1.67 -3.25
CA TRP A 69 0.90 -2.58 -4.07
C TRP A 69 0.28 -2.77 -5.45
N ILE A 70 -1.03 -3.01 -5.50
CA ILE A 70 -1.74 -3.19 -6.75
C ILE A 70 -1.80 -1.87 -7.52
N ARG A 71 -2.03 -0.73 -6.85
CA ARG A 71 -2.01 0.58 -7.52
C ARG A 71 -0.67 0.84 -8.18
N VAL A 72 0.43 0.73 -7.44
CA VAL A 72 1.78 0.96 -7.96
C VAL A 72 2.09 -0.01 -9.09
N LEU A 73 1.74 -1.30 -8.94
CA LEU A 73 1.93 -2.29 -10.00
C LEU A 73 1.18 -1.94 -11.29
N THR A 74 -0.07 -1.49 -11.19
CA THR A 74 -0.88 -1.15 -12.37
C THR A 74 -0.46 0.18 -13.01
N GLU A 75 -0.10 1.19 -12.22
CA GLU A 75 0.29 2.52 -12.73
C GLU A 75 1.72 2.54 -13.29
N THR A 76 2.64 1.77 -12.71
CA THR A 76 4.07 1.82 -13.06
C THR A 76 4.60 0.54 -13.71
N GLY A 77 3.77 -0.51 -13.78
CA GLY A 77 4.15 -1.80 -14.30
C GLY A 77 5.12 -2.55 -13.39
N ILE A 78 5.63 -3.67 -13.90
CA ILE A 78 6.53 -4.55 -13.17
C ILE A 78 7.83 -3.85 -12.78
N LEU A 79 8.38 -3.01 -13.66
CA LEU A 79 9.66 -2.32 -13.41
C LEU A 79 9.52 -1.32 -12.25
N GLY A 80 8.53 -0.43 -12.32
CA GLY A 80 8.29 0.53 -11.26
C GLY A 80 7.89 -0.14 -9.95
N PHE A 81 7.13 -1.24 -10.00
CA PHE A 81 6.79 -2.03 -8.83
C PHE A 81 8.03 -2.57 -8.11
N PHE A 82 8.97 -3.19 -8.83
CA PHE A 82 10.19 -3.70 -8.20
C PHE A 82 11.10 -2.59 -7.67
N THR A 83 11.19 -1.46 -8.38
CA THR A 83 11.90 -0.28 -7.86
C THR A 83 11.26 0.23 -6.56
N PHE A 84 9.93 0.28 -6.50
CA PHE A 84 9.19 0.69 -5.31
C PHE A 84 9.39 -0.28 -4.15
N VAL A 85 9.31 -1.59 -4.39
CA VAL A 85 9.58 -2.63 -3.39
C VAL A 85 11.02 -2.52 -2.88
N ALA A 86 12.00 -2.39 -3.79
CA ALA A 86 13.40 -2.24 -3.42
C ALA A 86 13.61 -1.02 -2.51
N TRP A 87 13.01 0.11 -2.86
CA TRP A 87 13.10 1.34 -2.07
C TRP A 87 12.44 1.23 -0.69
N LEU A 88 11.27 0.58 -0.58
CA LEU A 88 10.66 0.31 0.72
C LEU A 88 11.51 -0.65 1.57
N THR A 89 12.06 -1.69 0.95
CA THR A 89 12.92 -2.65 1.65
C THR A 89 14.23 -2.03 2.11
N SER A 90 14.81 -1.09 1.35
CA SER A 90 16.01 -0.38 1.79
C SER A 90 15.71 0.50 3.01
N GLY A 91 14.62 1.28 2.98
CA GLY A 91 14.22 2.10 4.14
C GLY A 91 13.96 1.25 5.39
N PHE A 92 13.30 0.11 5.23
CA PHE A 92 13.11 -0.84 6.32
C PHE A 92 14.43 -1.46 6.82
N ALA A 93 15.34 -1.80 5.91
CA ALA A 93 16.63 -2.39 6.23
C ALA A 93 17.52 -1.44 7.04
N GLU A 94 17.49 -0.13 6.76
CA GLU A 94 18.20 0.88 7.55
C GLU A 94 17.69 0.90 9.00
N VAL A 95 16.37 1.02 9.18
CA VAL A 95 15.74 1.07 10.52
C VAL A 95 15.98 -0.22 11.31
N PHE A 96 15.81 -1.38 10.67
CA PHE A 96 16.05 -2.66 11.31
C PHE A 96 17.55 -2.90 11.56
N GLY A 97 18.41 -2.46 10.65
CA GLY A 97 19.87 -2.48 10.80
C GLY A 97 20.31 -1.65 12.01
N HIS A 98 19.68 -0.49 12.23
CA HIS A 98 19.92 0.35 13.41
C HIS A 98 19.61 -0.40 14.72
N PHE A 99 18.49 -1.13 14.77
CA PHE A 99 18.20 -2.05 15.87
C PHE A 99 19.27 -3.13 16.03
N LEU A 100 19.71 -3.75 14.94
CA LEU A 100 20.71 -4.82 15.00
C LEU A 100 22.05 -4.36 15.58
N LYS A 101 22.43 -3.09 15.35
CA LYS A 101 23.65 -2.47 15.89
C LYS A 101 23.50 -2.06 17.34
N THR A 102 22.46 -1.26 17.65
CA THR A 102 22.26 -0.67 19.00
C THR A 102 21.68 -1.63 20.02
N LYS A 103 20.92 -2.64 19.56
CA LYS A 103 20.05 -3.49 20.39
C LYS A 103 19.00 -2.73 21.22
N ASP A 104 18.73 -1.48 20.87
CA ASP A 104 17.71 -0.68 21.57
C ASP A 104 16.30 -1.15 21.21
N ARG A 105 15.49 -1.37 22.24
CA ARG A 105 14.10 -1.84 22.12
C ARG A 105 13.22 -0.84 21.38
N LEU A 106 13.53 0.46 21.41
CA LEU A 106 12.77 1.45 20.66
C LEU A 106 12.85 1.16 19.16
N TRP A 107 14.05 0.93 18.62
CA TRP A 107 14.25 0.60 17.21
C TRP A 107 13.62 -0.75 16.82
N LEU A 108 13.55 -1.70 17.75
CA LEU A 108 12.78 -2.93 17.56
C LEU A 108 11.28 -2.64 17.38
N PHE A 109 10.69 -1.85 18.28
CA PHE A 109 9.27 -1.52 18.20
C PHE A 109 8.93 -0.70 16.95
N VAL A 110 9.80 0.24 16.56
CA VAL A 110 9.67 0.99 15.30
C VAL A 110 9.69 0.04 14.11
N SER A 111 10.63 -0.92 14.07
CA SER A 111 10.71 -1.92 13.00
C SER A 111 9.45 -2.78 12.92
N ILE A 112 8.93 -3.24 14.05
CA ILE A 112 7.67 -4.02 14.10
C ILE A 112 6.49 -3.18 13.60
N GLY A 113 6.40 -1.91 14.01
CA GLY A 113 5.37 -0.99 13.56
C GLY A 113 5.40 -0.74 12.05
N LEU A 114 6.59 -0.57 11.49
CA LEU A 114 6.78 -0.43 10.03
C LEU A 114 6.42 -1.71 9.29
N LEU A 115 6.79 -2.88 9.81
CA LEU A 115 6.40 -4.16 9.22
C LEU A 115 4.87 -4.34 9.23
N ALA A 116 4.21 -3.97 10.33
CA ALA A 116 2.76 -3.99 10.43
C ALA A 116 2.10 -3.00 9.43
N LEU A 117 2.68 -1.81 9.24
CA LEU A 117 2.25 -0.86 8.22
C LEU A 117 2.37 -1.47 6.83
N LEU A 118 3.54 -2.01 6.45
CA LEU A 118 3.77 -2.64 5.15
C LEU A 118 2.78 -3.78 4.86
N ALA A 119 2.47 -4.59 5.86
CA ALA A 119 1.45 -5.62 5.75
C ALA A 119 0.05 -5.02 5.55
N ASN A 120 -0.28 -3.94 6.26
CA ASN A 120 -1.56 -3.25 6.13
C ASN A 120 -1.75 -2.61 4.74
N LEU A 121 -0.66 -2.11 4.13
CA LEU A 121 -0.67 -1.54 2.78
C LEU A 121 -1.17 -2.52 1.70
N PHE A 122 -1.19 -3.83 1.99
CA PHE A 122 -1.82 -4.84 1.14
C PHE A 122 -3.33 -4.67 1.04
N THR A 123 -3.97 -4.29 2.14
CA THR A 123 -5.43 -4.23 2.25
C THR A 123 -5.99 -2.83 2.28
N ASP A 124 -5.20 -1.83 2.66
CA ASP A 124 -5.63 -0.44 2.71
C ASP A 124 -4.51 0.50 2.27
N ASN A 125 -4.88 1.57 1.57
CA ASN A 125 -3.94 2.49 0.97
C ASN A 125 -3.66 3.64 1.93
N LEU A 126 -3.04 3.30 3.06
CA LEU A 126 -2.74 4.26 4.12
C LEU A 126 -1.71 5.33 3.70
N LEU A 127 -0.96 5.11 2.62
CA LEU A 127 -0.03 6.10 2.09
C LEU A 127 -0.71 7.31 1.44
N ASP A 128 -1.99 7.20 1.09
CA ASP A 128 -2.79 8.37 0.66
C ASP A 128 -3.05 9.33 1.83
N SER A 129 -2.90 8.87 3.08
CA SER A 129 -2.89 9.74 4.25
C SER A 129 -1.52 10.40 4.38
N TRP A 130 -1.48 11.72 4.18
CA TRP A 130 -0.27 12.53 4.30
C TRP A 130 0.43 12.36 5.65
N ALA A 131 -0.33 12.18 6.74
CA ALA A 131 0.23 12.03 8.09
C ALA A 131 0.97 10.69 8.26
N ILE A 132 0.39 9.60 7.74
CA ILE A 132 1.00 8.26 7.83
C ILE A 132 2.23 8.19 6.92
N ALA A 133 2.11 8.71 5.69
CA ALA A 133 3.23 8.78 4.76
C ALA A 133 4.40 9.59 5.36
N LEU A 134 4.12 10.79 5.89
CA LEU A 134 5.16 11.64 6.51
C LEU A 134 5.85 10.95 7.69
N LEU A 135 5.08 10.28 8.55
CA LEU A 135 5.64 9.55 9.68
C LEU A 135 6.55 8.41 9.21
N MET A 136 6.11 7.60 8.24
CA MET A 136 6.89 6.51 7.67
C MET A 136 8.21 7.03 7.08
N TRP A 137 8.14 8.08 6.25
CA TRP A 137 9.33 8.66 5.62
C TRP A 137 10.30 9.26 6.64
N SER A 138 9.79 9.90 7.69
CA SER A 138 10.61 10.45 8.77
C SER A 138 11.34 9.35 9.54
N LEU A 139 10.67 8.21 9.80
CA LEU A 139 11.30 7.07 10.49
C LEU A 139 12.37 6.40 9.62
N PHE A 140 12.14 6.26 8.32
CA PHE A 140 13.17 5.79 7.38
C PHE A 140 14.37 6.73 7.36
N ALA A 141 14.13 8.05 7.31
CA ALA A 141 15.19 9.04 7.33
C ALA A 141 16.01 8.98 8.63
N LEU A 142 15.36 8.86 9.78
CA LEU A 142 16.04 8.74 11.08
C LEU A 142 16.87 7.45 11.18
N GLY A 143 16.36 6.32 10.70
CA GLY A 143 17.10 5.06 10.71
C GLY A 143 18.34 5.04 9.80
N ALA A 144 18.35 5.91 8.78
CA ALA A 144 19.47 6.06 7.85
C ALA A 144 20.57 7.02 8.34
N ILE A 145 20.37 7.71 9.47
CA ILE A 145 21.39 8.58 10.04
C ILE A 145 22.53 7.69 10.56
N PRO A 146 23.78 7.86 10.08
CA PRO A 146 24.91 7.15 10.65
C PRO A 146 25.08 7.57 12.11
N GLU A 147 25.30 6.61 12.99
CA GLU A 147 25.80 6.92 14.33
C GLU A 147 27.15 7.59 14.16
N GLY A 148 27.30 8.81 14.68
CA GLY A 148 28.58 9.51 14.64
C GLY A 148 29.62 8.70 15.40
N ASP A 149 30.80 8.52 14.82
CA ASP A 149 31.94 7.97 15.53
C ASP A 149 32.27 8.92 16.71
N GLU A 150 31.87 8.54 17.93
CA GLU A 150 32.40 9.10 19.18
C GLU A 150 33.70 8.38 19.59
#